data_AF-A0A7S0TE33-F1
#
_entry.id   AF-A0A7S0TE33-F1
#
_cell.length_a   1.000
_cell.length_b   1.000
_cell.length_c   1.000
_cell.angle_alpha   90.00
_cell.angle_beta   90.00
_cell.angle_gamma   90.00
#
_symmetry.space_group_name_H-M   'P 1'
#
loop_
_entity.id
_entity.type
_entity.pdbx_description
1 polymer ?
#
loop_
_entity_poly.entity_id
_entity_poly.type
_entity_poly.pdbx_seq_one_letter_code
_entity_poly.pdbx_strand_id
1 'polypeptide(L)'
;GGAESTQKLGERVMTARRKLEDDRKMQSERAESLRNASPSTMKFILDRMQASFETFTPFLERTLLIAWTADSEKCKEFMLKAVKKVLSAPIKRDEYNWFKEYVLPSSV
;
A
#
# COMPACT_ATOMS: atom_id res chain seq x y z
N GLY A 1 -11.12 39.46 -13.63
CA GLY A 1 -11.80 38.20 -13.30
C GLY A 1 -10.90 37.26 -12.53
N GLY A 2 -10.56 37.60 -11.28
CA GLY A 2 -9.71 36.76 -10.41
C GLY A 2 -10.44 36.04 -9.27
N ALA A 3 -11.75 36.26 -9.11
CA ALA A 3 -12.54 35.63 -8.03
C ALA A 3 -13.03 34.21 -8.40
N GLU A 4 -13.32 33.99 -9.69
CA GLU A 4 -13.87 32.73 -10.19
C GLU A 4 -12.86 31.57 -10.17
N SER A 5 -11.57 31.87 -10.37
CA SER A 5 -10.49 30.87 -10.33
C SER A 5 -10.18 30.41 -8.91
N THR A 6 -10.24 31.32 -7.93
CA THR A 6 -10.00 31.03 -6.51
C THR A 6 -11.14 30.21 -5.90
N GLN A 7 -12.39 30.46 -6.31
CA GLN A 7 -13.54 29.64 -5.90
C GLN A 7 -13.45 28.20 -6.44
N LYS A 8 -13.13 28.04 -7.73
CA LYS A 8 -12.94 26.70 -8.33
C LYS A 8 -11.77 25.92 -7.71
N LEU A 9 -10.71 26.62 -7.28
CA LEU A 9 -9.59 25.99 -6.55
C LEU A 9 -10.02 25.54 -5.15
N GLY A 10 -10.76 26.38 -4.43
CA GLY A 10 -11.29 26.07 -3.10
C GLY A 10 -12.21 24.83 -3.12
N GLU A 11 -13.13 24.74 -4.08
CA GLU A 11 -14.01 23.58 -4.25
C GLU A 11 -13.23 22.29 -4.54
N ARG A 12 -12.19 22.36 -5.38
CA ARG A 12 -11.32 21.21 -5.68
C ARG A 12 -10.55 20.74 -4.45
N VAL A 13 -10.00 21.66 -3.67
CA VAL A 13 -9.26 21.33 -2.43
C VAL A 13 -10.20 20.71 -1.39
N MET A 14 -11.40 21.25 -1.22
CA MET A 14 -12.38 20.72 -0.28
C MET A 14 -12.87 19.32 -0.71
N THR A 15 -13.10 19.10 -2.01
CA THR A 15 -13.49 17.80 -2.55
C THR A 15 -12.38 16.76 -2.38
N ALA A 16 -11.13 17.11 -2.68
CA ALA A 16 -9.97 16.24 -2.49
C ALA A 16 -9.79 15.87 -1.01
N ARG A 17 -9.94 16.85 -0.11
CA ARG A 17 -9.84 16.64 1.33
C ARG A 17 -10.92 15.70 1.85
N ARG A 18 -12.16 15.89 1.39
CA ARG A 18 -13.29 15.01 1.77
C ARG A 18 -13.08 13.59 1.29
N LYS A 19 -12.60 13.40 0.04
CA LYS A 19 -12.28 12.08 -0.50
C LYS A 19 -11.17 11.40 0.29
N LEU A 20 -10.11 12.13 0.67
CA LEU A 20 -9.04 11.60 1.52
C LEU A 20 -9.54 11.20 2.91
N GLU A 21 -10.42 12.00 3.50
CA GLU A 21 -11.04 11.69 4.80
C GLU A 21 -11.94 10.44 4.72
N ASP A 22 -12.74 10.31 3.66
CA ASP A 22 -13.60 9.15 3.43
C ASP A 22 -12.78 7.87 3.17
N ASP A 23 -11.72 7.94 2.36
CA ASP A 23 -10.81 6.82 2.11
C ASP A 23 -10.12 6.39 3.40
N ARG A 24 -9.65 7.35 4.21
CA ARG A 24 -9.02 7.07 5.52
C ARG A 24 -10.00 6.44 6.50
N LYS A 25 -11.24 6.92 6.53
CA LYS A 25 -12.29 6.35 7.39
C LYS A 25 -12.62 4.91 6.98
N MET A 26 -12.78 4.66 5.69
CA MET A 26 -13.03 3.31 5.17
C MET A 26 -11.85 2.35 5.44
N GLN A 27 -10.61 2.84 5.37
CA GLN A 27 -9.43 2.07 5.75
C GLN A 27 -9.42 1.76 7.26
N SER A 28 -9.79 2.72 8.10
CA SER A 28 -9.86 2.56 9.56
C SER A 28 -10.92 1.53 9.98
N GLU A 29 -12.13 1.60 9.43
CA GLU A 29 -13.22 0.66 9.75
C GLU A 29 -12.85 -0.78 9.35
N ARG A 30 -12.13 -0.93 8.23
CA ARG A 30 -11.60 -2.22 7.79
C ARG A 30 -10.51 -2.73 8.74
N ALA A 31 -9.56 -1.87 9.11
CA ALA A 31 -8.50 -2.21 10.06
C ALA A 31 -9.06 -2.61 11.44
N GLU A 32 -10.14 -1.98 11.89
CA GLU A 32 -10.83 -2.30 13.13
C GLU A 32 -11.54 -3.66 13.06
N SER A 33 -12.17 -3.98 11.93
CA SER A 33 -12.74 -5.31 11.68
C SER A 33 -11.66 -6.42 11.68
N LEU A 34 -10.44 -6.08 11.27
CA LEU A 34 -9.29 -6.98 11.21
C LEU A 34 -8.56 -7.12 12.56
N ARG A 35 -8.62 -6.11 13.43
CA ARG A 35 -8.14 -6.22 14.82
C ARG A 35 -8.85 -7.33 15.60
N ASN A 36 -10.06 -7.68 15.20
CA ASN A 36 -10.82 -8.79 15.76
C ASN A 36 -10.43 -10.16 15.16
N ALA A 37 -9.49 -10.22 14.20
CA ALA A 37 -8.97 -11.47 13.68
C ALA A 37 -8.06 -12.17 14.70
N SER A 38 -8.00 -13.49 14.66
CA SER A 38 -7.13 -14.25 15.56
C SER A 38 -5.64 -13.94 15.30
N PRO A 39 -4.77 -14.00 16.33
CA PRO A 39 -3.32 -13.85 16.16
C PRO A 39 -2.71 -14.81 15.13
N SER A 40 -3.27 -16.03 15.02
CA SER A 40 -2.87 -17.01 14.00
C SER A 40 -3.17 -16.55 12.58
N THR A 41 -4.29 -15.88 12.36
CA THR A 41 -4.66 -15.30 11.05
C THR A 41 -3.72 -14.17 10.67
N MET A 42 -3.40 -13.29 11.62
CA MET A 42 -2.47 -12.17 11.37
C MET A 42 -1.06 -12.67 11.05
N LYS A 43 -0.57 -13.68 11.77
CA LYS A 43 0.71 -14.33 11.47
C LYS A 43 0.72 -14.95 10.07
N PHE A 44 -0.33 -15.70 9.72
CA PHE A 44 -0.44 -16.31 8.39
C PHE A 44 -0.42 -15.25 7.27
N ILE A 45 -1.10 -14.12 7.45
CA ILE A 45 -1.10 -13.02 6.48
C ILE A 45 0.29 -12.39 6.35
N LEU A 46 1.00 -12.16 7.46
CA LEU A 46 2.38 -11.66 7.44
C LEU A 46 3.33 -12.62 6.72
N ASP A 47 3.23 -13.92 6.99
CA ASP A 47 4.08 -14.94 6.37
C ASP A 47 3.81 -15.05 4.85
N ARG A 48 2.53 -14.94 4.44
CA ARG A 48 2.14 -14.87 3.03
C ARG A 48 2.68 -13.62 2.34
N MET A 49 2.64 -12.48 3.03
CA MET A 49 3.16 -11.23 2.48
C MET A 49 4.67 -11.31 2.30
N GLN A 50 5.39 -11.82 3.31
CA GLN A 50 6.83 -12.07 3.22
C GLN A 50 7.18 -12.93 2.00
N ALA A 51 6.49 -14.07 1.83
CA ALA A 51 6.72 -14.95 0.69
C ALA A 51 6.47 -14.23 -0.65
N SER A 52 5.48 -13.33 -0.71
CA SER A 52 5.18 -12.56 -1.92
C SER A 52 6.31 -11.62 -2.30
N PHE A 53 6.91 -10.93 -1.32
CA PHE A 53 8.09 -10.07 -1.53
C PHE A 53 9.38 -10.84 -1.85
N GLU A 54 9.56 -12.05 -1.30
CA GLU A 54 10.74 -12.88 -1.56
C GLU A 54 10.72 -13.51 -2.95
N THR A 55 9.53 -13.89 -3.41
CA THR A 55 9.30 -14.60 -4.68
C THR A 55 8.82 -13.70 -5.83
N PHE A 56 8.56 -12.42 -5.54
CA PHE A 56 8.01 -11.45 -6.50
C PHE A 56 6.69 -11.93 -7.12
N THR A 57 5.81 -12.48 -6.29
CA THR A 57 4.50 -12.94 -6.72
C THR A 57 3.43 -11.87 -6.48
N PRO A 58 2.40 -11.76 -7.36
CA PRO A 58 1.30 -10.82 -7.18
C PRO A 58 0.62 -10.95 -5.83
N PHE A 59 0.22 -9.82 -5.26
CA PHE A 59 -0.56 -9.77 -4.04
C PHE A 59 -1.66 -8.72 -4.13
N LEU A 60 -2.71 -8.88 -3.32
CA LEU A 60 -3.78 -7.88 -3.22
C LEU A 60 -3.34 -6.75 -2.29
N GLU A 61 -3.58 -5.50 -2.70
CA GLU A 61 -3.33 -4.30 -1.88
C GLU A 61 -3.96 -4.44 -0.49
N ARG A 62 -5.18 -4.99 -0.42
CA ARG A 62 -5.87 -5.26 0.85
C ARG A 62 -5.05 -6.16 1.78
N THR A 63 -4.41 -7.19 1.24
CA THR A 63 -3.57 -8.10 2.04
C THR A 63 -2.34 -7.38 2.58
N LEU A 64 -1.75 -6.49 1.79
CA LEU A 64 -0.63 -5.65 2.24
C LEU A 64 -1.07 -4.69 3.35
N LEU A 65 -2.24 -4.05 3.22
CA LEU A 65 -2.78 -3.18 4.26
C LEU A 65 -3.05 -3.96 5.57
N ILE A 66 -3.61 -5.17 5.48
CA ILE A 66 -3.82 -6.03 6.66
C ILE A 66 -2.48 -6.35 7.32
N ALA A 67 -1.50 -6.84 6.54
CA ALA A 67 -0.17 -7.15 7.03
C ALA A 67 0.49 -5.92 7.68
N TRP A 68 0.35 -4.74 7.07
CA TRP A 68 0.87 -3.48 7.58
C TRP A 68 0.22 -3.08 8.91
N THR A 69 -1.09 -3.28 9.07
CA THR A 69 -1.77 -3.02 10.34
C THR A 69 -1.40 -4.02 11.43
N ALA A 70 -1.01 -5.25 11.04
CA ALA A 70 -0.56 -6.29 11.96
C ALA A 70 0.85 -5.98 12.50
N ASP A 71 1.78 -5.70 11.59
CA ASP A 71 3.19 -5.42 11.90
C ASP A 71 3.85 -4.61 10.78
N SER A 72 3.82 -3.28 10.92
CA SER A 72 4.36 -2.37 9.92
C SER A 72 5.89 -2.44 9.82
N GLU A 73 6.60 -2.70 10.91
CA GLU A 73 8.06 -2.77 10.91
C GLU A 73 8.53 -3.98 10.13
N LYS A 74 7.91 -5.14 10.34
CA LYS A 74 8.22 -6.36 9.58
C LYS A 74 7.90 -6.19 8.09
N CYS A 75 6.79 -5.52 7.75
CA CYS A 75 6.45 -5.21 6.37
C CYS A 75 7.50 -4.30 5.70
N LYS A 76 7.97 -3.25 6.40
CA LYS A 76 9.06 -2.39 5.90
C LYS A 76 10.32 -3.19 5.62
N GLU A 77 10.69 -4.13 6.49
CA GLU A 77 11.88 -4.97 6.27
C GLU A 77 11.78 -5.79 4.98
N PHE A 78 10.64 -6.43 4.73
CA PHE A 78 10.43 -7.23 3.51
C PHE A 78 10.45 -6.36 2.26
N MET A 79 9.78 -5.21 2.31
CA MET A 79 9.78 -4.23 1.22
C MET A 79 11.20 -3.73 0.91
N LEU A 80 11.96 -3.33 1.93
CA LEU A 80 13.33 -2.86 1.76
C LEU A 80 14.25 -3.95 1.19
N LYS A 81 14.09 -5.21 1.62
CA LYS A 81 14.83 -6.34 1.06
C LYS A 81 14.50 -6.54 -0.42
N ALA A 82 13.21 -6.52 -0.78
CA ALA A 82 12.77 -6.64 -2.18
C ALA A 82 13.28 -5.48 -3.05
N VAL A 83 13.15 -4.24 -2.57
CA VAL A 83 13.65 -3.04 -3.26
C VAL A 83 15.15 -3.14 -3.50
N LYS A 84 15.94 -3.48 -2.47
CA LYS A 84 17.39 -3.65 -2.62
C LYS A 84 17.72 -4.70 -3.68
N LYS A 85 17.02 -5.83 -3.69
CA LYS A 85 17.25 -6.91 -4.66
C LYS A 85 16.89 -6.49 -6.08
N VAL A 86 15.73 -5.88 -6.28
CA VAL A 86 15.22 -5.43 -7.58
C VAL A 86 16.09 -4.32 -8.20
N LEU A 87 16.60 -3.40 -7.37
CA LEU A 87 17.41 -2.27 -7.82
C LEU A 87 18.92 -2.58 -7.86
N SER A 88 19.34 -3.79 -7.46
CA SER A 88 20.74 -4.21 -7.56
C SER A 88 21.07 -4.73 -8.96
N ALA A 89 22.25 -4.41 -9.46
CA ALA A 89 22.74 -4.96 -10.72
C ALA A 89 23.14 -6.44 -10.56
N PRO A 90 22.88 -7.30 -11.57
CA PRO A 90 22.11 -7.03 -12.78
C PRO A 90 20.60 -6.97 -12.51
N ILE A 91 19.92 -5.97 -13.09
CA ILE A 91 18.47 -5.81 -12.92
C ILE A 91 17.74 -6.91 -13.70
N LYS A 92 16.94 -7.70 -12.99
CA LYS A 92 16.04 -8.68 -13.59
C LYS A 92 14.73 -8.02 -13.97
N ARG A 93 14.42 -8.03 -15.26
CA ARG A 93 13.27 -7.31 -15.84
C ARG A 93 11.94 -7.71 -15.21
N ASP A 94 11.74 -9.01 -14.95
CA ASP A 94 10.48 -9.52 -14.40
C ASP A 94 10.27 -9.07 -12.95
N GLU A 95 11.30 -9.17 -12.11
CA GLU A 95 11.27 -8.71 -10.72
C GLU A 95 11.05 -7.17 -10.66
N TYR A 96 11.65 -6.42 -11.59
CA TYR A 96 11.45 -4.98 -11.72
C TYR A 96 10.05 -4.60 -12.19
N ASN A 97 9.47 -5.36 -13.12
CA ASN A 97 8.09 -5.12 -13.57
C ASN A 97 7.08 -5.40 -12.46
N TRP A 98 7.25 -6.50 -11.72
CA TRP A 98 6.45 -6.80 -10.53
C TRP A 98 6.53 -5.65 -9.52
N PHE A 99 7.72 -5.12 -9.26
CA PHE A 99 7.91 -4.03 -8.32
C PHE A 99 7.14 -2.77 -8.72
N LYS A 100 7.17 -2.40 -10.01
CA LYS A 100 6.40 -1.27 -10.55
C LYS A 100 4.88 -1.51 -10.51
N GLU A 101 4.43 -2.75 -10.61
CA GLU A 101 3.00 -3.05 -10.68
C GLU A 101 2.36 -3.12 -9.27
N TYR A 102 3.04 -3.78 -8.32
CA TYR A 102 2.46 -4.12 -7.02
C TYR A 102 2.97 -3.26 -5.86
N VAL A 103 4.15 -2.64 -5.98
CA VAL A 103 4.78 -1.90 -4.86
C VAL A 103 4.82 -0.39 -5.13
N LEU A 104 5.18 0.00 -6.35
CA LEU A 104 5.14 1.39 -6.80
C LEU A 104 4.29 1.51 -8.08
N PRO A 105 2.97 1.21 -8.01
CA PRO A 105 2.08 1.49 -9.13
C PRO A 105 2.20 2.98 -9.45
N SER A 106 2.75 3.30 -10.62
CA SER A 106 2.87 4.68 -11.08
C SER A 106 1.46 5.26 -11.14
N SER A 107 1.17 6.22 -10.27
CA SER A 107 -0.02 7.06 -10.37
C SER A 107 0.18 8.01 -11.56
N VAL A 108 -0.08 7.50 -12.77
CA VAL A 108 -0.34 8.33 -13.95
C VAL A 108 -1.80 8.75 -13.97
#